data_AF-A0AAJ1PR50-F1
#
_entry.id   AF-A0AAJ1PR50-F1
#
_cell.length_a   1.000
_cell.length_b   1.000
_cell.length_c   1.000
_cell.angle_alpha   90.00
_cell.angle_beta   90.00
_cell.angle_gamma   90.00
#
_symmetry.space_group_name_H-M   'P 1'
#
loop_
_entity.id
_entity.type
_entity.pdbx_description
1 polymer ?
#
loop_
_entity_poly.entity_id
_entity_poly.type
_entity_poly.pdbx_seq_one_letter_code
_entity_poly.pdbx_strand_id
1 'polypeptide(L)'
;MRPNKKIKEMLSSLVKDKERVLIIDERENFSNWSEFKCLTSDDISKLQDNSFDLVVVNDLTNINSDFLSQLKKIGNKFIILSSFVTNIAEGSEQLVENITKNDLDSIKFLDNIIDKRRVLKRKKLEYVMLEREDIEKSTPSNLFFNLAYIQNLKRQVVEKEKEIAIKNKDIETLEARISQFIRDLGNSQKTKEQMAKEIERLKEALKKLETESGTVIRRLEKEKSDEVSKLKEALKKLETESGTVIRRLEKEKSDEVSKLKEALKKLETEKEKEKKELLEKMEKVREELVFDFGQRLKEKEQEINKLKEDFERRKKELEEEKNKLIEVKDREIKRMGKELEKFKSIGWYKLFSKISKFRK
;
A
#
# COMPACT_ATOMS: atom_id res chain seq x y z
N MET A 1 41.13 33.08 14.37
CA MET A 1 42.61 33.22 14.24
C MET A 1 42.90 34.48 13.44
N ARG A 2 43.85 35.35 13.82
CA ARG A 2 44.22 36.48 12.94
C ARG A 2 44.99 35.91 11.74
N PRO A 3 44.56 36.17 10.48
CA PRO A 3 45.27 35.67 9.31
C PRO A 3 46.71 36.21 9.29
N ASN A 4 47.64 35.35 8.89
CA ASN A 4 49.08 35.65 8.83
C ASN A 4 49.31 36.87 7.91
N LYS A 5 50.03 37.89 8.39
CA LYS A 5 50.37 39.12 7.64
C LYS A 5 50.94 38.81 6.24
N LYS A 6 51.66 37.69 6.13
CA LYS A 6 52.24 37.18 4.88
C LYS A 6 51.19 36.74 3.84
N ILE A 7 50.07 36.16 4.28
CA ILE A 7 48.95 35.78 3.39
C ILE A 7 48.27 37.04 2.86
N LYS A 8 48.12 38.07 3.70
CA LYS A 8 47.58 39.37 3.28
C LYS A 8 48.43 40.03 2.21
N GLU A 9 49.74 40.11 2.42
CA GLU A 9 50.66 40.68 1.43
C GLU A 9 50.67 39.88 0.11
N MET A 10 50.59 38.55 0.16
CA MET A 10 50.52 37.68 -1.01
C MET A 10 49.21 37.82 -1.79
N LEU A 11 48.07 37.89 -1.10
CA LEU A 11 46.77 38.11 -1.75
C LEU A 11 46.69 39.53 -2.32
N SER A 12 47.15 40.54 -1.61
CA SER A 12 47.17 41.92 -2.12
C SER A 12 48.05 42.09 -3.37
N SER A 13 49.13 41.31 -3.54
CA SER A 13 49.93 41.34 -4.77
C SER A 13 49.28 40.58 -5.92
N LEU A 14 48.61 39.45 -5.65
CA LEU A 14 47.88 38.66 -6.65
C LEU A 14 46.62 39.36 -7.19
N VAL A 15 45.99 40.19 -6.35
CA VAL A 15 44.75 40.90 -6.67
C VAL A 15 45.00 42.26 -7.33
N LYS A 16 46.23 42.78 -7.27
CA LYS A 16 46.57 44.15 -7.70
C LYS A 16 46.23 44.46 -9.17
N ASP A 17 46.18 43.42 -10.02
CA ASP A 17 45.93 43.52 -11.46
C ASP A 17 44.60 42.82 -11.88
N LYS A 18 43.68 42.57 -10.94
CA LYS A 18 42.40 41.88 -11.18
C LYS A 18 41.22 42.79 -10.83
N GLU A 19 40.34 43.04 -11.79
CA GLU A 19 39.19 43.92 -11.59
C GLU A 19 38.06 43.24 -10.81
N ARG A 20 37.93 41.91 -10.90
CA ARG A 20 36.83 41.17 -10.26
C ARG A 20 37.35 39.94 -9.51
N VAL A 21 37.56 40.09 -8.20
CA VAL A 21 38.02 39.01 -7.30
C VAL A 21 36.92 38.63 -6.32
N LEU A 22 36.64 37.33 -6.22
CA LEU A 22 35.72 36.77 -5.25
C LEU A 22 36.48 36.00 -4.16
N ILE A 23 36.17 36.21 -2.89
CA ILE A 23 36.70 35.41 -1.79
C ILE A 23 35.55 34.67 -1.10
N ILE A 24 35.64 33.35 -1.06
CA ILE A 24 34.69 32.46 -0.39
C ILE A 24 35.38 31.95 0.87
N ASP A 25 34.85 32.28 2.05
CA ASP A 25 35.43 31.88 3.33
C ASP A 25 34.30 31.43 4.26
N GLU A 26 34.11 30.12 4.38
CA GLU A 26 33.02 29.54 5.18
C GLU A 26 33.15 29.84 6.68
N ARG A 27 34.32 30.29 7.13
CA ARG A 27 34.59 30.59 8.55
C ARG A 27 34.65 32.09 8.87
N GLU A 28 34.33 32.96 7.92
CA GLU A 28 34.34 34.42 8.07
C GLU A 28 35.68 35.01 8.58
N ASN A 29 36.80 34.32 8.39
CA ASN A 29 38.13 34.79 8.86
C ASN A 29 38.58 36.07 8.12
N PHE A 30 38.05 36.32 6.92
CA PHE A 30 38.34 37.51 6.11
C PHE A 30 37.27 38.60 6.17
N SER A 31 36.22 38.43 6.99
CA SER A 31 35.10 39.40 7.15
C SER A 31 35.54 40.83 7.51
N ASN A 32 36.71 40.99 8.13
CA ASN A 32 37.27 42.30 8.52
C ASN A 32 38.08 43.00 7.42
N TRP A 33 38.15 42.45 6.22
CA TRP A 33 38.84 43.10 5.11
C TRP A 33 37.79 43.80 4.25
N SER A 34 37.67 45.12 4.40
CA SER A 34 36.66 45.99 3.75
C SER A 34 36.63 45.91 2.21
N GLU A 35 37.63 45.26 1.62
CA GLU A 35 37.81 45.12 0.17
C GLU A 35 37.25 43.79 -0.38
N PHE A 36 36.78 42.87 0.48
CA PHE A 36 36.38 41.52 0.05
C PHE A 36 34.99 41.14 0.53
N LYS A 37 34.19 40.59 -0.38
CA LYS A 37 32.83 40.12 -0.10
C LYS A 37 32.86 38.62 0.16
N CYS A 38 32.53 38.22 1.39
CA CYS A 38 32.43 36.83 1.80
C CYS A 38 31.08 36.26 1.33
N LEU A 39 31.09 35.16 0.58
CA LEU A 39 29.87 34.51 0.07
C LEU A 39 29.75 33.07 0.59
N THR A 40 28.52 32.64 0.86
CA THR A 40 28.20 31.26 1.25
C THR A 40 27.94 30.38 0.03
N SER A 41 27.87 29.05 0.21
CA SER A 41 27.52 28.11 -0.87
C SER A 41 26.20 28.45 -1.57
N ASP A 42 25.22 28.94 -0.83
CA ASP A 42 23.92 29.32 -1.39
C ASP A 42 24.00 30.61 -2.23
N ASP A 43 24.93 31.51 -1.90
CA ASP A 43 25.16 32.73 -2.66
C ASP A 43 25.87 32.44 -3.99
N ILE A 44 26.77 31.44 -4.00
CA ILE A 44 27.52 31.01 -5.18
C ILE A 44 26.59 30.51 -6.29
N SER A 45 25.53 29.79 -5.93
CA SER A 45 24.53 29.28 -6.88
C SER A 45 23.76 30.37 -7.65
N LYS A 46 23.80 31.62 -7.15
CA LYS A 46 23.09 32.78 -7.73
C LYS A 46 24.00 33.68 -8.56
N LEU A 47 25.30 33.37 -8.65
CA LEU A 47 26.25 34.17 -9.42
C LEU A 47 26.18 33.80 -10.90
N GLN A 48 26.36 34.79 -11.77
CA GLN A 48 26.37 34.57 -13.22
C GLN A 48 27.70 33.95 -13.66
N ASP A 49 27.65 33.13 -14.72
CA ASP A 49 28.83 32.48 -15.29
C ASP A 49 29.91 33.52 -15.70
N ASN A 50 31.19 33.23 -15.44
CA ASN A 50 32.35 34.07 -15.76
C ASN A 50 32.35 35.50 -15.18
N SER A 51 31.70 35.69 -14.03
CA SER A 51 31.63 37.00 -13.37
C SER A 51 32.94 37.44 -12.71
N PHE A 52 33.88 36.52 -12.44
CA PHE A 52 35.11 36.83 -11.71
C PHE A 52 36.38 36.37 -12.43
N ASP A 53 37.42 37.19 -12.33
CA ASP A 53 38.74 36.91 -12.92
C ASP A 53 39.57 35.99 -12.01
N LEU A 54 39.28 36.02 -10.70
CA LEU A 54 39.94 35.19 -9.68
C LEU A 54 38.95 34.88 -8.55
N VAL A 55 38.86 33.60 -8.17
CA VAL A 55 38.07 33.15 -7.02
C VAL A 55 39.00 32.51 -5.99
N VAL A 56 39.03 33.04 -4.78
CA VAL A 56 39.83 32.54 -3.66
C VAL A 56 38.93 31.80 -2.68
N VAL A 57 39.13 30.51 -2.48
CA VAL A 57 38.35 29.69 -1.53
C VAL A 57 39.20 29.42 -0.30
N ASN A 58 38.80 29.94 0.84
CA ASN A 58 39.44 29.71 2.12
C ASN A 58 38.71 28.61 2.89
N ASP A 59 39.46 27.55 3.18
CA ASP A 59 39.06 26.31 3.84
C ASP A 59 38.33 25.29 2.93
N LEU A 60 38.74 24.03 3.08
CA LEU A 60 38.44 22.93 2.16
C LEU A 60 37.50 21.87 2.76
N THR A 61 36.95 22.13 3.94
CA THR A 61 36.35 21.07 4.76
C THR A 61 35.12 20.41 4.12
N ASN A 62 34.44 21.07 3.18
CA ASN A 62 33.22 20.57 2.53
C ASN A 62 33.20 20.71 1.00
N ILE A 63 34.34 20.58 0.32
CA ILE A 63 34.33 20.58 -1.16
C ILE A 63 33.82 19.23 -1.71
N ASN A 64 32.65 19.24 -2.35
CA ASN A 64 32.13 18.13 -3.16
C ASN A 64 32.27 18.42 -4.68
N SER A 65 31.98 17.44 -5.53
CA SER A 65 32.10 17.59 -6.98
C SER A 65 31.19 18.69 -7.54
N ASP A 66 30.02 18.88 -6.93
CA ASP A 66 29.02 19.86 -7.37
C ASP A 66 29.50 21.29 -7.07
N PHE A 67 30.11 21.51 -5.92
CA PHE A 67 30.73 22.78 -5.54
C PHE A 67 31.90 23.15 -6.47
N LEU A 68 32.78 22.20 -6.82
CA LEU A 68 33.84 22.45 -7.80
C LEU A 68 33.30 22.76 -9.20
N SER A 69 32.20 22.11 -9.59
CA SER A 69 31.52 22.36 -10.87
C SER A 69 30.91 23.77 -10.89
N GLN A 70 30.29 24.20 -9.79
CA GLN A 70 29.77 25.55 -9.63
C GLN A 70 30.89 26.58 -9.65
N LEU A 71 31.99 26.36 -8.93
CA LEU A 71 33.15 27.27 -8.96
C LEU A 71 33.63 27.49 -10.39
N LYS A 72 33.89 26.42 -11.14
CA LYS A 72 34.34 26.48 -12.55
C LYS A 72 33.43 27.29 -13.47
N LYS A 73 32.14 27.41 -13.16
CA LYS A 73 31.22 28.23 -13.97
C LYS A 73 31.42 29.73 -13.77
N ILE A 74 31.85 30.15 -12.58
CA ILE A 74 31.75 31.55 -12.15
C ILE A 74 33.11 32.28 -12.28
N GLY A 75 34.21 31.54 -12.42
CA GLY A 75 35.55 32.12 -12.54
C GLY A 75 36.47 31.41 -13.54
N ASN A 76 37.43 32.16 -14.07
CA ASN A 76 38.44 31.61 -14.99
C ASN A 76 39.67 31.03 -14.26
N LYS A 77 39.95 31.49 -13.03
CA LYS A 77 41.07 31.05 -12.20
C LYS A 77 40.64 30.94 -10.73
N PHE A 78 41.14 29.92 -10.05
CA PHE A 78 40.81 29.65 -8.65
C PHE A 78 42.08 29.49 -7.83
N ILE A 79 42.08 30.04 -6.61
CA ILE A 79 43.09 29.78 -5.58
C ILE A 79 42.37 29.16 -4.40
N ILE A 80 42.80 27.97 -3.99
CA ILE A 80 42.24 27.30 -2.82
C ILE A 80 43.25 27.43 -1.67
N LEU A 81 42.89 28.20 -0.65
CA LEU A 81 43.63 28.37 0.59
C LEU A 81 43.10 27.38 1.62
N SER A 82 43.67 26.19 1.70
CA SER A 82 43.31 25.28 2.79
C SER A 82 44.08 25.64 4.07
N SER A 83 43.42 25.51 5.21
CA SER A 83 44.01 25.72 6.55
C SER A 83 45.16 24.76 6.88
N PHE A 84 45.49 23.83 5.98
CA PHE A 84 46.58 22.86 6.12
C PHE A 84 47.69 22.94 5.06
N VAL A 85 47.62 23.85 4.08
CA VAL A 85 48.57 23.82 2.97
C VAL A 85 48.96 25.23 2.53
N THR A 86 50.16 25.66 2.91
CA THR A 86 50.97 26.68 2.21
C THR A 86 51.46 26.15 0.86
N ASN A 87 50.56 25.75 -0.04
CA ASN A 87 50.88 25.48 -1.44
C ASN A 87 49.71 25.95 -2.30
N ILE A 88 50.03 26.96 -3.10
CA ILE A 88 49.22 27.47 -4.21
C ILE A 88 49.04 26.30 -5.19
N ALA A 89 47.81 25.80 -5.30
CA ALA A 89 47.41 24.92 -6.38
C ALA A 89 46.91 25.80 -7.54
N GLU A 90 47.78 26.04 -8.52
CA GLU A 90 47.35 26.41 -9.87
C GLU A 90 46.80 25.15 -10.56
N GLY A 91 45.48 25.09 -10.76
CA GLY A 91 44.93 24.36 -11.90
C GLY A 91 45.10 25.25 -13.15
N SER A 92 45.41 24.75 -14.34
CA SER A 92 45.34 23.41 -14.89
C SER A 92 46.10 23.40 -16.22
N GLU A 93 46.63 22.23 -16.60
CA GLU A 93 47.17 21.89 -17.93
C GLU A 93 48.53 22.50 -18.32
N GLN A 94 49.61 22.11 -17.61
CA GLN A 94 50.95 21.95 -18.23
C GLN A 94 51.98 21.15 -17.38
N LEU A 95 51.56 20.47 -16.31
CA LEU A 95 52.49 19.99 -15.26
C LEU A 95 52.60 18.45 -15.15
N VAL A 96 52.62 17.76 -16.29
CA VAL A 96 52.95 16.32 -16.34
C VAL A 96 54.34 16.04 -16.96
N GLU A 97 55.07 17.07 -17.42
CA GLU A 97 56.38 16.86 -18.06
C GLU A 97 57.61 17.30 -17.24
N ASN A 98 57.45 17.83 -16.02
CA ASN A 98 58.58 18.43 -15.27
C ASN A 98 59.04 17.73 -14.00
N ILE A 99 58.56 16.52 -13.68
CA ILE A 99 58.97 15.82 -12.44
C ILE A 99 60.28 15.03 -12.59
N THR A 100 60.78 14.77 -13.79
CA THR A 100 62.06 14.04 -13.98
C THR A 100 63.31 14.93 -13.96
N LYS A 101 63.17 16.26 -13.98
CA LYS A 101 64.31 17.20 -14.06
C LYS A 101 64.82 17.66 -12.69
N ASN A 102 63.94 17.82 -11.71
CA ASN A 102 64.30 18.35 -10.38
C ASN A 102 65.07 17.37 -9.48
N ASP A 103 64.92 16.06 -9.69
CA ASP A 103 65.73 15.06 -8.97
C ASP A 103 67.18 15.05 -9.46
N LEU A 104 67.41 15.28 -10.77
CA LEU A 104 68.75 15.40 -11.35
C LEU A 104 69.47 16.68 -10.93
N ASP A 105 68.76 17.80 -10.81
CA ASP A 105 69.36 19.06 -10.37
C ASP A 105 69.65 19.06 -8.86
N SER A 106 68.85 18.34 -8.07
CA SER A 106 69.12 18.11 -6.64
C SER A 106 70.34 17.20 -6.42
N ILE A 107 70.52 16.17 -7.26
CA ILE A 107 71.71 15.30 -7.26
C ILE A 107 72.96 16.07 -7.72
N LYS A 108 72.85 16.90 -8.78
CA LYS A 108 73.95 17.79 -9.23
C LYS A 108 74.34 18.82 -8.16
N PHE A 109 73.39 19.32 -7.38
CA PHE A 109 73.67 20.23 -6.26
C PHE A 109 74.47 19.52 -5.16
N LEU A 110 74.15 18.26 -4.86
CA LEU A 110 74.89 17.45 -3.89
C LEU A 110 76.31 17.09 -4.38
N ASP A 111 76.48 16.73 -5.65
CA ASP A 111 77.82 16.50 -6.25
C ASP A 111 78.69 17.77 -6.21
N ASN A 112 78.11 18.94 -6.46
CA ASN A 112 78.81 20.22 -6.39
C ASN A 112 79.24 20.58 -4.95
N ILE A 113 78.48 20.15 -3.93
CA ILE A 113 78.88 20.29 -2.51
C ILE A 113 80.02 19.34 -2.15
N ILE A 114 79.98 18.08 -2.63
CA ILE A 114 81.04 17.08 -2.41
C ILE A 114 82.36 17.54 -3.06
N ASP A 115 82.31 18.07 -4.28
CA ASP A 115 83.49 18.58 -4.97
C ASP A 115 84.06 19.85 -4.31
N LYS A 116 83.21 20.77 -3.83
CA LYS A 116 83.67 21.91 -3.02
C LYS A 116 84.36 21.46 -1.72
N ARG A 117 83.88 20.38 -1.08
CA ARG A 117 84.53 19.77 0.10
C ARG A 117 85.92 19.19 -0.23
N ARG A 118 86.10 18.55 -1.40
CA ARG A 118 87.41 18.06 -1.86
C ARG A 118 88.40 19.18 -2.15
N VAL A 119 87.94 20.26 -2.78
CA VAL A 119 88.77 21.45 -3.05
C VAL A 119 89.21 22.14 -1.75
N LEU A 120 88.32 22.27 -0.77
CA LEU A 120 88.65 22.81 0.55
C LEU A 120 89.66 21.94 1.31
N LYS A 121 89.58 20.61 1.22
CA LYS A 121 90.59 19.70 1.80
C LYS A 121 91.98 19.86 1.13
N ARG A 122 92.04 20.08 -0.18
CA ARG A 122 93.31 20.33 -0.90
C ARG A 122 93.93 21.68 -0.53
N LYS A 123 93.13 22.75 -0.46
CA LYS A 123 93.60 24.07 -0.02
C LYS A 123 94.10 24.08 1.44
N LYS A 124 93.50 23.28 2.32
CA LYS A 124 93.96 23.11 3.72
C LYS A 124 95.36 22.46 3.80
N LEU A 125 95.71 21.57 2.86
CA LEU A 125 97.04 20.95 2.78
C LEU A 125 98.10 21.93 2.23
N GLU A 126 97.72 22.74 1.24
CA GLU A 126 98.60 23.73 0.60
C GLU A 126 98.99 24.86 1.57
N TYR A 127 98.06 25.32 2.40
CA TYR A 127 98.31 26.35 3.43
C TYR A 127 99.27 25.89 4.54
N VAL A 128 99.22 24.60 4.91
CA VAL A 128 100.11 24.00 5.93
C VAL A 128 101.55 23.84 5.42
N MET A 129 101.75 23.75 4.09
CA MET A 129 103.09 23.68 3.50
C MET A 129 103.76 25.06 3.41
N LEU A 130 103.02 26.12 3.12
CA LEU A 130 103.54 27.50 3.07
C LEU A 130 104.00 28.01 4.45
N GLU A 131 103.32 27.64 5.55
CA GLU A 131 103.74 28.01 6.91
C GLU A 131 105.10 27.41 7.34
N ARG A 132 105.60 26.36 6.67
CA ARG A 132 106.91 25.78 7.01
C ARG A 132 108.09 26.52 6.39
N GLU A 133 107.90 27.22 5.27
CA GLU A 133 109.00 27.88 4.53
C GLU A 133 109.40 29.24 5.14
N ASP A 134 108.47 29.96 5.76
CA ASP A 134 108.74 31.31 6.31
C ASP A 134 109.34 31.30 7.74
N ILE A 135 109.34 30.17 8.44
CA ILE A 135 109.84 30.07 9.83
C ILE A 135 111.38 30.01 9.87
N GLU A 136 112.06 29.62 8.79
CA GLU A 136 113.52 29.44 8.76
C GLU A 136 114.35 30.73 8.61
N LYS A 137 113.74 31.93 8.43
CA LYS A 137 114.47 33.18 8.13
C LYS A 137 114.15 34.40 9.01
N SER A 138 113.68 34.25 10.24
CA SER A 138 113.29 35.41 11.08
C SER A 138 114.16 35.64 12.33
N THR A 139 114.45 36.92 12.62
CA THR A 139 115.21 37.41 13.79
C THR A 139 114.38 37.40 15.10
N PRO A 140 115.00 37.45 16.29
CA PRO A 140 114.34 37.17 17.57
C PRO A 140 113.11 38.04 17.92
N SER A 141 113.04 39.27 17.43
CA SER A 141 111.88 40.16 17.64
C SER A 141 110.65 39.78 16.79
N ASN A 142 110.85 39.06 15.66
CA ASN A 142 109.76 38.51 14.84
C ASN A 142 109.19 37.21 15.44
N LEU A 143 109.94 36.50 16.30
CA LEU A 143 109.46 35.27 16.94
C LEU A 143 108.26 35.52 17.87
N PHE A 144 108.21 36.64 18.58
CA PHE A 144 107.09 36.97 19.48
C PHE A 144 105.79 37.31 18.72
N PHE A 145 105.89 38.12 17.66
CA PHE A 145 104.74 38.42 16.78
C PHE A 145 104.28 37.15 16.05
N ASN A 146 105.22 36.33 15.58
CA ASN A 146 104.92 35.03 14.97
C ASN A 146 104.25 34.08 15.98
N LEU A 147 104.67 34.07 17.26
CA LEU A 147 104.04 33.22 18.29
C LEU A 147 102.59 33.63 18.57
N ALA A 148 102.32 34.92 18.71
CA ALA A 148 100.97 35.44 18.94
C ALA A 148 100.05 35.20 17.72
N TYR A 149 100.58 35.37 16.52
CA TYR A 149 99.89 35.06 15.27
C TYR A 149 99.57 33.56 15.16
N ILE A 150 100.55 32.68 15.43
CA ILE A 150 100.35 31.22 15.46
C ILE A 150 99.33 30.81 16.53
N GLN A 151 99.35 31.42 17.71
CA GLN A 151 98.34 31.15 18.75
C GLN A 151 96.94 31.59 18.34
N ASN A 152 96.80 32.73 17.65
CA ASN A 152 95.54 33.19 17.10
C ASN A 152 95.01 32.26 16.00
N LEU A 153 95.88 31.84 15.07
CA LEU A 153 95.54 30.85 14.05
C LEU A 153 95.09 29.52 14.67
N LYS A 154 95.78 29.04 15.71
CA LYS A 154 95.36 27.85 16.46
C LYS A 154 93.96 28.01 17.07
N ARG A 155 93.62 29.17 17.64
CA ARG A 155 92.26 29.43 18.14
C ARG A 155 91.22 29.39 17.02
N GLN A 156 91.50 30.06 15.89
CA GLN A 156 90.58 30.06 14.74
C GLN A 156 90.37 28.66 14.16
N VAL A 157 91.42 27.83 14.11
CA VAL A 157 91.32 26.43 13.69
C VAL A 157 90.41 25.64 14.64
N VAL A 158 90.58 25.78 15.96
CA VAL A 158 89.73 25.11 16.95
C VAL A 158 88.26 25.56 16.84
N GLU A 159 88.01 26.85 16.65
CA GLU A 159 86.65 27.36 16.43
C GLU A 159 86.02 26.80 15.14
N LYS A 160 86.79 26.74 14.05
CA LYS A 160 86.35 26.14 12.79
C LYS A 160 86.10 24.64 12.92
N GLU A 161 86.89 23.92 13.71
CA GLU A 161 86.67 22.50 13.99
C GLU A 161 85.37 22.27 14.78
N LYS A 162 85.05 23.13 15.76
CA LYS A 162 83.75 23.09 16.46
C LYS A 162 82.60 23.38 15.51
N GLU A 163 82.72 24.38 14.64
CA GLU A 163 81.71 24.71 13.63
C GLU A 163 81.47 23.53 12.66
N ILE A 164 82.54 22.87 12.23
CA ILE A 164 82.47 21.67 11.38
C ILE A 164 81.80 20.51 12.13
N ALA A 165 82.12 20.30 13.41
CA ALA A 165 81.51 19.24 14.21
C ALA A 165 79.98 19.44 14.37
N ILE A 166 79.54 20.67 14.62
CA ILE A 166 78.11 21.01 14.69
C ILE A 166 77.44 20.74 13.34
N LYS A 167 78.02 21.25 12.24
CA LYS A 167 77.48 21.02 10.88
C LYS A 167 77.41 19.54 10.51
N ASN A 168 78.37 18.72 10.95
CA ASN A 168 78.32 17.28 10.71
C ASN A 168 77.17 16.62 11.48
N LYS A 169 76.92 17.03 12.73
CA LYS A 169 75.77 16.55 13.50
C LYS A 169 74.43 16.93 12.88
N ASP A 170 74.34 18.14 12.32
CA ASP A 170 73.16 18.58 11.58
C ASP A 170 72.94 17.75 10.31
N ILE A 171 74.02 17.42 9.59
CA ILE A 171 73.98 16.53 8.41
C ILE A 171 73.46 15.14 8.81
N GLU A 172 74.00 14.53 9.87
CA GLU A 172 73.53 13.22 10.36
C GLU A 172 72.03 13.25 10.72
N THR A 173 71.57 14.34 11.34
CA THR A 173 70.15 14.53 11.70
C THR A 173 69.28 14.65 10.44
N LEU A 174 69.76 15.36 9.41
CA LEU A 174 69.06 15.50 8.13
C LEU A 174 69.02 14.17 7.36
N GLU A 175 70.10 13.40 7.35
CA GLU A 175 70.16 12.07 6.73
C GLU A 175 69.16 11.10 7.39
N ALA A 176 69.05 11.13 8.72
CA ALA A 176 68.06 10.34 9.46
C ALA A 176 66.62 10.75 9.08
N ARG A 177 66.35 12.05 8.96
CA ARG A 177 65.03 12.56 8.55
C ARG A 177 64.67 12.18 7.11
N ILE A 178 65.62 12.30 6.18
CA ILE A 178 65.43 11.90 4.77
C ILE A 178 65.15 10.40 4.70
N SER A 179 65.91 9.59 5.44
CA SER A 179 65.71 8.14 5.50
C SER A 179 64.31 7.78 6.02
N GLN A 180 63.82 8.50 7.03
CA GLN A 180 62.45 8.33 7.52
C GLN A 180 61.41 8.72 6.47
N PHE A 181 61.59 9.87 5.81
CA PHE A 181 60.66 10.35 4.79
C PHE A 181 60.56 9.39 3.59
N ILE A 182 61.68 8.80 3.15
CA ILE A 182 61.68 7.78 2.09
C ILE A 182 60.88 6.55 2.52
N ARG A 183 61.02 6.09 3.78
CA ARG A 183 60.22 4.96 4.30
C ARG A 183 58.73 5.29 4.33
N ASP A 184 58.37 6.48 4.78
CA ASP A 184 56.97 6.90 4.87
C ASP A 184 56.33 7.05 3.48
N LEU A 185 57.07 7.60 2.51
CA LEU A 185 56.67 7.62 1.10
C LEU A 185 56.45 6.23 0.53
N GLY A 186 57.38 5.30 0.78
CA GLY A 186 57.25 3.92 0.33
C GLY A 186 56.04 3.20 0.92
N ASN A 187 55.75 3.43 2.20
CA ASN A 187 54.55 2.89 2.85
C ASN A 187 53.27 3.51 2.27
N SER A 188 53.25 4.82 2.05
CA SER A 188 52.11 5.53 1.44
C SER A 188 51.82 5.09 0.01
N GLN A 189 52.86 4.80 -0.79
CA GLN A 189 52.67 4.21 -2.12
C GLN A 189 52.06 2.81 -2.06
N LYS A 190 52.53 1.95 -1.14
CA LYS A 190 51.97 0.61 -0.96
C LYS A 190 50.50 0.64 -0.56
N THR A 191 50.12 1.52 0.37
CA THR A 191 48.71 1.66 0.78
C THR A 191 47.84 2.17 -0.37
N LYS A 192 48.33 3.14 -1.16
CA LYS A 192 47.63 3.61 -2.36
C LYS A 192 47.41 2.50 -3.39
N GLU A 193 48.40 1.65 -3.62
CA GLU A 193 48.29 0.52 -4.54
C GLU A 193 47.29 -0.53 -4.04
N GLN A 194 47.27 -0.82 -2.73
CA GLN A 194 46.28 -1.70 -2.12
C GLN A 194 44.86 -1.15 -2.24
N MET A 195 44.67 0.15 -1.98
CA MET A 195 43.37 0.80 -2.14
C MET A 195 42.89 0.77 -3.60
N ALA A 196 43.79 0.98 -4.56
CA ALA A 196 43.44 0.89 -5.98
C ALA A 196 42.95 -0.51 -6.37
N LYS A 197 43.63 -1.57 -5.88
CA LYS A 197 43.21 -2.97 -6.09
C LYS A 197 41.85 -3.26 -5.48
N GLU A 198 41.57 -2.73 -4.29
CA GLU A 198 40.29 -2.94 -3.62
C GLU A 198 39.14 -2.19 -4.30
N ILE A 199 39.39 -0.96 -4.79
CA ILE A 199 38.42 -0.21 -5.57
C ILE A 199 38.02 -0.98 -6.84
N GLU A 200 38.97 -1.57 -7.56
CA GLU A 200 38.64 -2.36 -8.76
C GLU A 200 37.84 -3.62 -8.42
N ARG A 201 38.18 -4.33 -7.34
CA ARG A 201 37.37 -5.48 -6.87
C ARG A 201 35.94 -5.09 -6.52
N LEU A 202 35.77 -3.96 -5.83
CA LEU A 202 34.44 -3.45 -5.48
C LEU A 202 33.63 -3.06 -6.71
N LYS A 203 34.26 -2.45 -7.73
CA LYS A 203 33.60 -2.16 -9.02
C LYS A 203 33.13 -3.43 -9.73
N GLU A 204 33.95 -4.47 -9.76
CA GLU A 204 33.57 -5.75 -10.36
C GLU A 204 32.40 -6.41 -9.60
N ALA A 205 32.45 -6.40 -8.26
CA ALA A 205 31.38 -6.91 -7.42
C ALA A 205 30.07 -6.14 -7.62
N LEU A 206 30.13 -4.81 -7.71
CA LEU A 206 28.98 -3.96 -7.97
C LEU A 206 28.34 -4.30 -9.33
N LYS A 207 29.15 -4.40 -10.38
CA LYS A 207 28.68 -4.77 -11.72
C LYS A 207 28.02 -6.15 -11.73
N LYS A 208 28.55 -7.11 -10.97
CA LYS A 208 27.95 -8.44 -10.83
C LYS A 208 26.58 -8.35 -10.15
N LEU A 209 26.47 -7.63 -9.04
CA LEU A 209 25.21 -7.43 -8.33
C LEU A 209 24.15 -6.73 -9.19
N GLU A 210 24.54 -5.72 -10.00
CA GLU A 210 23.64 -5.07 -10.95
C GLU A 210 23.08 -6.05 -11.98
N THR A 211 23.94 -6.93 -12.53
CA THR A 211 23.49 -7.95 -13.47
C THR A 211 22.55 -8.98 -12.82
N GLU A 212 22.89 -9.46 -11.61
CA GLU A 212 22.06 -10.42 -10.88
C GLU A 212 20.70 -9.80 -10.52
N SER A 213 20.69 -8.58 -9.99
CA SER A 213 19.48 -7.82 -9.70
C SER A 213 18.60 -7.66 -10.96
N GLY A 214 19.20 -7.27 -12.09
CA GLY A 214 18.49 -7.18 -13.36
C GLY A 214 17.88 -8.51 -13.83
N THR A 215 18.56 -9.65 -13.60
CA THR A 215 17.99 -10.96 -13.92
C THR A 215 16.84 -11.37 -13.00
N VAL A 216 16.93 -11.05 -11.71
CA VAL A 216 15.87 -11.32 -10.73
C VAL A 216 14.62 -10.50 -11.05
N ILE A 217 14.78 -9.21 -11.35
CA ILE A 217 13.67 -8.33 -11.74
C ILE A 217 12.94 -8.90 -12.97
N ARG A 218 13.67 -9.27 -14.04
CA ARG A 218 13.04 -9.87 -15.24
C ARG A 218 12.31 -11.18 -14.95
N ARG A 219 12.85 -12.03 -14.07
CA ARG A 219 12.18 -13.27 -13.66
C ARG A 219 10.87 -12.98 -12.93
N LEU A 220 10.90 -12.08 -11.95
CA LEU A 220 9.71 -11.68 -11.19
C LEU A 220 8.65 -11.03 -12.07
N GLU A 221 9.04 -10.16 -13.00
CA GLU A 221 8.12 -9.55 -13.96
C GLU A 221 7.46 -10.59 -14.85
N LYS A 222 8.23 -11.57 -15.33
CA LYS A 222 7.71 -12.68 -16.14
C LYS A 222 6.76 -13.57 -15.35
N GLU A 223 7.17 -14.01 -14.16
CA GLU A 223 6.34 -14.86 -13.28
C GLU A 223 5.02 -14.16 -12.94
N LYS A 224 5.08 -12.87 -12.57
CA LYS A 224 3.89 -12.07 -12.31
C LYS A 224 2.99 -11.94 -13.54
N SER A 225 3.56 -11.73 -14.72
CA SER A 225 2.80 -11.64 -15.98
C SER A 225 2.09 -12.95 -16.31
N ASP A 226 2.81 -14.08 -16.17
CA ASP A 226 2.28 -15.42 -16.44
C ASP A 226 1.18 -15.79 -15.43
N GLU A 227 1.38 -15.49 -14.15
CA GLU A 227 0.39 -15.75 -13.09
C GLU A 227 -0.87 -14.89 -13.26
N VAL A 228 -0.72 -13.59 -13.54
CA VAL A 228 -1.87 -12.71 -13.83
C VAL A 228 -2.65 -13.20 -15.05
N SER A 229 -1.96 -13.71 -16.07
CA SER A 229 -2.61 -14.26 -17.27
C SER A 229 -3.41 -15.52 -16.93
N LYS A 230 -2.84 -16.47 -16.17
CA LYS A 230 -3.54 -17.67 -15.70
C LYS A 230 -4.77 -17.34 -14.84
N LEU A 231 -4.64 -16.38 -13.93
CA LEU A 231 -5.75 -15.95 -13.07
C LEU A 231 -6.88 -15.30 -13.88
N LYS A 232 -6.55 -14.47 -14.87
CA LYS A 232 -7.55 -13.87 -15.78
C LYS A 232 -8.31 -14.93 -16.57
N GLU A 233 -7.63 -15.95 -17.07
CA GLU A 233 -8.29 -17.06 -17.78
C GLU A 233 -9.19 -17.88 -16.85
N ALA A 234 -8.73 -18.19 -15.64
CA ALA A 234 -9.52 -18.89 -14.64
C ALA A 234 -10.78 -18.09 -14.24
N LEU A 235 -10.64 -16.78 -14.01
CA LEU A 235 -11.76 -15.90 -13.70
C LEU A 235 -12.80 -15.90 -14.83
N LYS A 236 -12.34 -15.74 -16.07
CA LYS A 236 -13.23 -15.76 -17.24
C LYS A 236 -13.99 -17.08 -17.37
N LYS A 237 -13.34 -18.22 -17.11
CA LYS A 237 -14.00 -19.53 -17.09
C LYS A 237 -15.08 -19.60 -16.00
N LEU A 238 -14.76 -19.21 -14.78
CA LEU A 238 -15.72 -19.17 -13.67
C LEU A 238 -16.91 -18.26 -13.94
N GLU A 239 -16.70 -17.09 -14.54
CA GLU A 239 -17.78 -16.18 -14.95
C GLU A 239 -18.70 -16.84 -15.98
N THR A 240 -18.13 -17.52 -16.99
CA THR A 240 -18.93 -18.22 -17.99
C THR A 240 -19.69 -19.40 -17.41
N GLU A 241 -19.07 -20.19 -16.54
CA GLU A 241 -19.69 -21.34 -15.86
C GLU A 241 -20.84 -20.87 -14.96
N SER A 242 -20.60 -19.87 -14.12
CA SER A 242 -21.62 -19.24 -13.27
C SER A 242 -22.79 -18.72 -14.10
N GLY A 243 -22.51 -18.00 -15.19
CA GLY A 243 -23.54 -17.52 -16.11
C GLY A 243 -24.35 -18.66 -16.74
N THR A 244 -23.74 -19.81 -17.06
CA THR A 244 -24.46 -20.96 -17.58
C THR A 244 -25.35 -21.64 -16.55
N VAL A 245 -24.88 -21.73 -15.29
CA VAL A 245 -25.65 -22.31 -14.18
C VAL A 245 -26.87 -21.45 -13.87
N ILE A 246 -26.70 -20.12 -13.80
CA ILE A 246 -27.82 -19.19 -13.58
C ILE A 246 -28.90 -19.38 -14.65
N ARG A 247 -28.52 -19.39 -15.94
CA ARG A 247 -29.48 -19.59 -17.04
C ARG A 247 -30.18 -20.95 -16.97
N ARG A 248 -29.48 -22.01 -16.57
CA ARG A 248 -30.09 -23.34 -16.39
C ARG A 248 -31.14 -23.31 -15.28
N LEU A 249 -30.79 -22.76 -14.12
CA LEU A 249 -31.71 -22.64 -12.98
C LEU A 249 -32.93 -21.78 -13.30
N GLU A 250 -32.73 -20.65 -14.00
CA GLU A 250 -33.84 -19.80 -14.43
C GLU A 250 -34.77 -20.53 -15.38
N LYS A 251 -34.22 -21.30 -16.32
CA LYS A 251 -35.01 -22.11 -17.26
C LYS A 251 -35.75 -23.23 -16.54
N GLU A 252 -35.07 -24.02 -15.70
CA GLU A 252 -35.69 -25.10 -14.93
C GLU A 252 -36.83 -24.57 -14.05
N LYS A 253 -36.59 -23.47 -13.33
CA LYS A 253 -37.61 -22.82 -12.51
C LYS A 253 -38.79 -22.32 -13.34
N SER A 254 -38.53 -21.71 -14.50
CA SER A 254 -39.59 -21.24 -15.40
C SER A 254 -40.42 -22.40 -15.96
N ASP A 255 -39.77 -23.48 -16.37
CA ASP A 255 -40.42 -24.67 -16.93
C ASP A 255 -41.24 -25.39 -15.85
N GLU A 256 -40.71 -25.53 -14.63
CA GLU A 256 -41.41 -26.13 -13.49
C GLU A 256 -42.62 -25.30 -13.05
N VAL A 257 -42.46 -23.97 -12.93
CA VAL A 257 -43.58 -23.07 -12.63
C VAL A 257 -44.66 -23.16 -13.71
N SER A 258 -44.28 -23.30 -14.99
CA SER A 258 -45.23 -23.44 -16.09
C SER A 258 -46.00 -24.76 -15.99
N LYS A 259 -45.32 -25.88 -15.73
CA LYS A 259 -45.97 -27.19 -15.52
C LYS A 259 -46.92 -27.17 -14.32
N LEU A 260 -46.52 -26.56 -13.21
CA LEU A 260 -47.37 -26.44 -12.02
C LEU A 260 -48.61 -25.59 -12.29
N LYS A 261 -48.47 -24.48 -13.03
CA LYS A 261 -49.62 -23.66 -13.45
C LYS A 261 -50.59 -24.43 -14.34
N GLU A 262 -50.09 -25.22 -15.29
CA GLU A 262 -50.93 -26.07 -16.14
C GLU A 262 -51.65 -27.15 -15.34
N ALA A 263 -50.95 -27.82 -14.41
CA ALA A 263 -51.54 -28.83 -13.54
C ALA A 263 -52.63 -28.23 -12.64
N LEU A 264 -52.38 -27.05 -12.07
CA LEU A 264 -53.35 -26.34 -11.23
C LEU A 264 -54.59 -25.96 -12.03
N LYS A 265 -54.42 -25.45 -13.27
CA LYS A 265 -55.54 -25.15 -14.16
C LYS A 265 -56.37 -26.40 -14.50
N LYS A 266 -55.73 -27.55 -14.73
CA LYS A 266 -56.44 -28.82 -14.97
C LYS A 266 -57.26 -29.24 -13.75
N LEU A 267 -56.69 -29.19 -12.55
CA LEU A 267 -57.40 -29.51 -11.31
C LEU A 267 -58.58 -28.56 -11.06
N GLU A 268 -58.43 -27.27 -11.35
CA GLU A 268 -59.54 -26.31 -11.26
C GLU A 268 -60.67 -26.67 -12.22
N THR A 269 -60.35 -27.03 -13.46
CA THR A 269 -61.37 -27.45 -14.44
C THR A 269 -62.05 -28.77 -14.07
N GLU A 270 -61.30 -29.75 -13.55
CA GLU A 270 -61.85 -31.02 -13.08
C GLU A 270 -62.79 -30.79 -11.89
N LYS A 271 -62.38 -29.97 -10.92
CA LYS A 271 -63.19 -29.61 -9.76
C LYS A 271 -64.49 -28.91 -10.17
N GLU A 272 -64.46 -27.97 -11.13
CA GLU A 272 -65.67 -27.29 -11.58
C GLU A 272 -66.60 -28.25 -12.35
N LYS A 273 -66.03 -29.20 -13.09
CA LYS A 273 -66.81 -30.26 -13.75
C LYS A 273 -67.48 -31.19 -12.74
N GLU A 274 -66.75 -31.68 -11.74
CA GLU A 274 -67.30 -32.53 -10.66
C GLU A 274 -68.41 -31.80 -9.89
N LYS A 275 -68.20 -30.52 -9.58
CA LYS A 275 -69.21 -29.67 -8.93
C LYS A 275 -70.47 -29.54 -9.78
N LYS A 276 -70.33 -29.35 -11.09
CA LYS A 276 -71.47 -29.29 -12.02
C LYS A 276 -72.22 -30.63 -12.08
N GLU A 277 -71.50 -31.75 -12.18
CA GLU A 277 -72.09 -33.09 -12.18
C GLU A 277 -72.85 -33.38 -10.87
N LEU A 278 -72.30 -32.96 -9.72
CA LEU A 278 -72.96 -33.07 -8.41
C LEU A 278 -74.24 -32.23 -8.35
N LEU A 279 -74.21 -30.99 -8.85
CA LEU A 279 -75.39 -30.13 -8.91
C LEU A 279 -76.49 -30.74 -9.81
N GLU A 280 -76.13 -31.26 -10.98
CA GLU A 280 -77.08 -31.94 -11.87
C GLU A 280 -77.69 -33.19 -11.22
N LYS A 281 -76.89 -33.99 -10.48
CA LYS A 281 -77.40 -35.14 -9.72
C LYS A 281 -78.35 -34.70 -8.59
N MET A 282 -78.02 -33.65 -7.86
CA MET A 282 -78.90 -33.12 -6.80
C MET A 282 -80.23 -32.64 -7.37
N GLU A 283 -80.21 -31.96 -8.53
CA GLU A 283 -81.45 -31.50 -9.16
C GLU A 283 -82.32 -32.66 -9.63
N LYS A 284 -81.73 -33.70 -10.24
CA LYS A 284 -82.47 -34.93 -10.60
C LYS A 284 -83.11 -35.60 -9.40
N VAL A 285 -82.35 -35.77 -8.31
CA VAL A 285 -82.88 -36.34 -7.06
C VAL A 285 -84.01 -35.49 -6.50
N ARG A 286 -83.88 -34.16 -6.58
CA ARG A 286 -84.93 -33.22 -6.17
C ARG A 286 -86.20 -33.39 -7.02
N GLU A 287 -86.07 -33.47 -8.34
CA GLU A 287 -87.18 -33.68 -9.28
C GLU A 287 -87.89 -35.01 -9.01
N GLU A 288 -87.14 -36.11 -8.85
CA GLU A 288 -87.67 -37.44 -8.51
C GLU A 288 -88.44 -37.40 -7.18
N LEU A 289 -87.85 -36.78 -6.15
CA LEU A 289 -88.48 -36.66 -4.84
C LEU A 289 -89.78 -35.85 -4.91
N VAL A 290 -89.79 -34.71 -5.62
CA VAL A 290 -90.99 -33.89 -5.83
C VAL A 290 -92.07 -34.68 -6.57
N PHE A 291 -91.69 -35.45 -7.59
CA PHE A 291 -92.60 -36.30 -8.34
C PHE A 291 -93.23 -37.39 -7.46
N ASP A 292 -92.41 -38.12 -6.71
CA ASP A 292 -92.85 -39.17 -5.78
C ASP A 292 -93.79 -38.61 -4.69
N PHE A 293 -93.44 -37.47 -4.09
CA PHE A 293 -94.33 -36.78 -3.15
C PHE A 293 -95.65 -36.37 -3.81
N GLY A 294 -95.60 -35.87 -5.05
CA GLY A 294 -96.78 -35.51 -5.83
C GLY A 294 -97.69 -36.71 -6.11
N GLN A 295 -97.13 -37.88 -6.43
CA GLN A 295 -97.91 -39.11 -6.61
C GLN A 295 -98.56 -39.57 -5.31
N ARG A 296 -97.79 -39.64 -4.21
CA ARG A 296 -98.31 -40.02 -2.89
C ARG A 296 -99.42 -39.10 -2.40
N LEU A 297 -99.32 -37.79 -2.67
CA LEU A 297 -100.38 -36.83 -2.35
C LEU A 297 -101.66 -37.13 -3.13
N LYS A 298 -101.57 -37.42 -4.44
CA LYS A 298 -102.74 -37.82 -5.26
C LYS A 298 -103.38 -39.12 -4.77
N GLU A 299 -102.57 -40.12 -4.42
CA GLU A 299 -103.08 -41.37 -3.84
C GLU A 299 -103.82 -41.12 -2.52
N LYS A 300 -103.26 -40.31 -1.63
CA LYS A 300 -103.90 -39.93 -0.37
C LYS A 300 -105.18 -39.12 -0.59
N GLU A 301 -105.21 -38.24 -1.59
CA GLU A 301 -106.41 -37.50 -1.97
C GLU A 301 -107.52 -38.42 -2.48
N GLN A 302 -107.18 -39.43 -3.30
CA GLN A 302 -108.12 -40.46 -3.73
C GLN A 302 -108.64 -41.31 -2.57
N GLU A 303 -107.77 -41.69 -1.63
CA GLU A 303 -108.15 -42.42 -0.41
C GLU A 303 -109.12 -41.60 0.46
N ILE A 304 -108.84 -40.30 0.65
CA ILE A 304 -109.74 -39.38 1.36
C ILE A 304 -111.10 -39.27 0.66
N ASN A 305 -111.13 -39.19 -0.67
CA ASN A 305 -112.38 -39.10 -1.41
C ASN A 305 -113.23 -40.38 -1.27
N LYS A 306 -112.62 -41.57 -1.35
CA LYS A 306 -113.32 -42.83 -1.07
C LYS A 306 -113.87 -42.88 0.36
N LEU A 307 -113.08 -42.47 1.34
CA LEU A 307 -113.54 -42.40 2.73
C LEU A 307 -114.70 -41.41 2.92
N LYS A 308 -114.70 -40.27 2.21
CA LYS A 308 -115.84 -39.33 2.21
C LYS A 308 -117.09 -39.96 1.60
N GLU A 309 -116.96 -40.65 0.48
CA GLU A 309 -118.07 -41.37 -0.16
C GLU A 309 -118.65 -42.47 0.73
N ASP A 310 -117.78 -43.23 1.40
CA ASP A 310 -118.17 -44.27 2.37
C ASP A 310 -118.84 -43.67 3.60
N PHE A 311 -118.34 -42.54 4.10
CA PHE A 311 -118.95 -41.81 5.21
C PHE A 311 -120.36 -41.31 4.86
N GLU A 312 -120.54 -40.71 3.68
CA GLU A 312 -121.86 -40.25 3.21
C GLU A 312 -122.82 -41.42 2.95
N ARG A 313 -122.33 -42.56 2.45
CA ARG A 313 -123.13 -43.80 2.37
C ARG A 313 -123.59 -44.27 3.74
N ARG A 314 -122.67 -44.36 4.71
CA ARG A 314 -122.98 -44.81 6.07
C ARG A 314 -123.96 -43.88 6.78
N LYS A 315 -123.84 -42.58 6.53
CA LYS A 315 -124.77 -41.56 7.03
C LYS A 315 -126.19 -41.76 6.48
N LYS A 316 -126.34 -42.06 5.19
CA LYS A 316 -127.65 -42.38 4.59
C LYS A 316 -128.24 -43.68 5.15
N GLU A 317 -127.44 -44.74 5.24
CA GLU A 317 -127.86 -46.01 5.85
C GLU A 317 -128.39 -45.80 7.28
N LEU A 318 -127.67 -45.02 8.08
CA LEU A 318 -128.07 -44.70 9.46
C LEU A 318 -129.39 -43.90 9.50
N GLU A 319 -129.59 -42.95 8.60
CA GLU A 319 -130.84 -42.17 8.52
C GLU A 319 -132.03 -43.07 8.09
N GLU A 320 -131.80 -43.99 7.16
CA GLU A 320 -132.80 -44.99 6.76
C GLU A 320 -133.14 -45.97 7.90
N GLU A 321 -132.14 -46.47 8.63
CA GLU A 321 -132.35 -47.31 9.81
C GLU A 321 -133.11 -46.56 10.90
N LYS A 322 -132.78 -45.29 11.15
CA LYS A 322 -133.48 -44.43 12.08
C LYS A 322 -134.94 -44.22 11.65
N ASN A 323 -135.20 -43.99 10.37
CA ASN A 323 -136.57 -43.89 9.83
C ASN A 323 -137.35 -45.20 10.00
N LYS A 324 -136.74 -46.34 9.69
CA LYS A 324 -137.34 -47.67 9.92
C LYS A 324 -137.66 -47.89 11.40
N LEU A 325 -136.76 -47.48 12.30
CA LEU A 325 -136.98 -47.57 13.75
C LEU A 325 -138.14 -46.68 14.20
N ILE A 326 -138.26 -45.45 13.66
CA ILE A 326 -139.39 -44.56 13.89
C ILE A 326 -140.69 -45.24 13.43
N GLU A 327 -140.74 -45.81 12.22
CA GLU A 327 -141.92 -46.52 11.72
C GLU A 327 -142.29 -47.74 12.58
N VAL A 328 -141.31 -48.50 13.07
CA VAL A 328 -141.55 -49.64 13.97
C VAL A 328 -142.13 -49.13 15.29
N LYS A 329 -141.55 -48.09 15.88
CA LYS A 329 -142.07 -47.45 17.10
C LYS A 329 -143.48 -46.92 16.90
N ASP A 330 -143.76 -46.25 15.78
CA ASP A 330 -145.10 -45.73 15.46
C ASP A 330 -146.13 -46.86 15.28
N ARG A 331 -145.73 -47.95 14.62
CA ARG A 331 -146.57 -49.16 14.51
C ARG A 331 -146.87 -49.77 15.88
N GLU A 332 -145.87 -49.84 16.75
CA GLU A 332 -146.00 -50.38 18.10
C GLU A 332 -146.86 -49.47 18.99
N ILE A 333 -146.68 -48.15 18.92
CA ILE A 333 -147.55 -47.16 19.57
C ILE A 333 -149.00 -47.31 19.09
N LYS A 334 -149.24 -47.45 17.78
CA LYS A 334 -150.59 -47.71 17.25
C LYS A 334 -151.17 -49.04 17.75
N ARG A 335 -150.34 -50.09 17.85
CA ARG A 335 -150.75 -51.40 18.36
C ARG A 335 -151.15 -51.31 19.83
N MET A 336 -150.31 -50.68 20.65
CA MET A 336 -150.60 -50.38 22.06
C MET A 336 -151.83 -49.48 22.21
N GLY A 337 -152.01 -48.48 21.36
CA GLY A 337 -153.20 -47.63 21.33
C GLY A 337 -154.48 -48.43 21.07
N LYS A 338 -154.46 -49.37 20.11
CA LYS A 338 -155.57 -50.30 19.85
C LYS A 338 -155.81 -51.27 21.01
N GLU A 339 -154.76 -51.77 21.63
CA GLU A 339 -154.88 -52.61 22.83
C GLU A 339 -155.46 -51.83 24.01
N LEU A 340 -155.09 -50.56 24.17
CA LEU A 340 -155.65 -49.65 25.15
C LEU A 340 -157.14 -49.37 24.87
N GLU A 341 -157.53 -49.20 23.60
CA GLU A 341 -158.93 -49.08 23.18
C GLU A 341 -159.73 -50.35 23.49
N LYS A 342 -159.16 -51.54 23.23
CA LYS A 342 -159.75 -52.82 23.65
C LYS A 342 -159.86 -52.91 25.17
N PHE A 343 -158.86 -52.43 25.91
CA PHE A 343 -158.91 -52.36 27.36
C PHE A 343 -159.98 -51.39 27.85
N LYS A 344 -160.20 -50.26 27.17
CA LYS A 344 -161.31 -49.34 27.45
C LYS A 344 -162.66 -50.00 27.12
N SER A 345 -162.81 -50.70 25.99
CA SER A 345 -164.05 -51.37 25.64
C SER A 345 -164.38 -52.53 26.59
N ILE A 346 -163.38 -53.28 27.08
CA ILE A 346 -163.55 -54.37 28.05
C ILE A 346 -163.70 -53.83 29.48
N GLY A 347 -162.91 -52.82 29.84
CA GLY A 347 -162.89 -52.19 31.16
C GLY A 347 -164.19 -51.44 31.47
N TRP A 348 -164.76 -50.73 30.49
CA TRP A 348 -166.05 -50.05 30.67
C TRP A 348 -167.23 -51.04 30.69
N TYR A 349 -167.22 -52.10 29.87
CA TYR A 349 -168.27 -53.14 29.92
C TYR A 349 -168.22 -54.00 31.20
N LYS A 350 -167.04 -54.22 31.80
CA LYS A 350 -166.92 -54.90 33.11
C LYS A 350 -167.17 -53.96 34.31
N LEU A 351 -166.85 -52.67 34.24
CA LEU A 351 -167.23 -51.72 35.29
C LEU A 351 -168.75 -51.49 35.30
N PHE A 352 -169.39 -51.31 34.15
CA PHE A 352 -170.84 -51.07 34.09
C PHE A 352 -171.68 -52.33 34.38
N SER A 353 -171.23 -53.54 34.00
CA SER A 353 -171.96 -54.78 34.36
C SER A 353 -171.81 -55.20 35.82
N LYS A 354 -170.78 -54.70 36.54
CA LYS A 354 -170.68 -54.84 38.00
C LYS A 354 -171.49 -53.78 38.76
N ILE A 355 -171.63 -52.57 38.22
CA ILE A 355 -172.46 -51.52 38.84
C ILE A 355 -173.96 -51.80 38.64
N SER A 356 -174.38 -52.47 37.55
CA SER A 356 -175.79 -52.83 37.34
C SER A 356 -176.28 -54.05 38.14
N LYS A 357 -175.39 -54.77 38.83
CA LYS A 357 -175.74 -55.91 39.71
C LYS A 357 -175.77 -55.57 41.21
N PHE A 358 -175.47 -54.32 41.58
CA PHE A 358 -175.61 -53.81 42.96
C PHE A 358 -176.79 -52.83 43.13
N ARG A 359 -177.69 -52.75 42.14
CA ARG A 359 -178.92 -51.95 42.21
C ARG A 359 -180.15 -52.84 42.07
N LYS A 360 -180.36 -53.70 43.05
CA LYS A 360 -181.67 -54.16 43.53
C LYS A 360 -181.51 -54.71 44.94
#